data_AF-A0A968BSR4-F1
#
_entry.id   AF-A0A968BSR4-F1
#
_cell.length_a   1.000
_cell.length_b   1.000
_cell.length_c   1.000
_cell.angle_alpha   90.00
_cell.angle_beta   90.00
_cell.angle_gamma   90.00
#
_symmetry.space_group_name_H-M   'P 1'
#
loop_
_entity.id
_entity.type
_entity.pdbx_description
1 polymer ?
#
loop_
_entity_poly.entity_id
_entity_poly.type
_entity_poly.pdbx_seq_one_letter_code
_entity_poly.pdbx_strand_id
1 'polypeptide(L)' 'EEGYSDANAFLQEEALAGRGDGKLGKLVDVKSDYFVVTSQVQFGRITVNYQSMIQRSATGEARVLMRAQGSL' A
#
# COMPACT_ATOMS: atom_id res chain seq x y z
N GLU A 1 8.88 15.62 4.82
CA GLU A 1 8.82 15.65 3.35
C GLU A 1 7.53 14.94 2.92
N GLU A 2 6.75 15.54 2.03
CA GLU A 2 5.39 15.08 1.64
C GLU A 2 5.37 14.00 0.54
N GLY A 3 6.52 13.38 0.23
CA GLY A 3 6.64 12.41 -0.87
C GLY A 3 6.56 13.06 -2.26
N TYR A 4 6.51 12.24 -3.32
CA TYR A 4 6.41 12.69 -4.71
C TYR A 4 4.96 12.84 -5.16
N SER A 5 4.66 13.91 -5.91
CA SER A 5 3.31 14.18 -6.45
C SER A 5 2.87 13.21 -7.54
N ASP A 6 3.83 12.66 -8.28
CA ASP A 6 3.64 11.74 -9.39
C ASP A 6 4.91 10.92 -9.64
N ALA A 7 4.75 9.82 -10.37
CA ALA A 7 5.87 8.91 -10.65
C ALA A 7 6.96 9.55 -11.54
N ASN A 8 6.63 10.54 -12.38
CA ASN A 8 7.63 11.18 -13.23
C ASN A 8 8.59 12.04 -12.41
N ALA A 9 8.06 12.78 -11.43
CA ALA A 9 8.88 13.55 -10.48
C ALA A 9 9.87 12.63 -9.74
N PHE A 10 9.41 11.46 -9.30
CA PHE A 10 10.27 10.45 -8.68
C PHE A 10 11.36 9.94 -9.63
N LEU A 11 11.02 9.66 -10.90
CA LEU A 11 11.96 9.09 -11.87
C LEU A 11 13.02 10.08 -12.39
N GLN A 12 12.84 11.37 -12.14
CA GLN A 12 13.80 12.42 -12.50
C GLN A 12 14.91 12.61 -11.46
N GLU A 13 14.84 11.91 -10.33
CA GLU A 13 15.89 11.95 -9.32
C GLU A 13 17.25 11.50 -9.86
N GLU A 14 18.32 12.20 -9.47
CA GLU A 14 19.68 11.91 -9.94
C GLU A 14 20.08 10.46 -9.62
N ALA A 15 19.62 9.92 -8.50
CA ALA A 15 19.83 8.53 -8.09
C ALA A 15 19.26 7.48 -9.09
N LEU A 16 18.35 7.91 -9.97
CA LEU A 16 17.70 7.08 -10.99
C LEU A 16 18.14 7.43 -12.42
N ALA A 17 19.17 8.26 -12.59
CA ALA A 17 19.71 8.62 -13.90
C ALA A 17 20.09 7.36 -14.71
N GLY A 18 19.58 7.29 -15.95
CA GLY A 18 19.77 6.15 -16.86
C GLY A 18 18.97 4.88 -16.51
N ARG A 19 18.02 4.95 -15.57
CA ARG A 19 17.13 3.84 -15.18
C ARG A 19 15.64 4.12 -15.45
N GLY A 20 15.28 5.33 -15.88
CA GLY A 20 13.90 5.74 -16.15
C GLY A 20 13.31 5.14 -17.44
N ASP A 21 14.14 4.44 -18.21
CA ASP A 21 13.93 4.07 -19.60
C ASP A 21 12.97 2.87 -19.71
N GLY A 22 11.67 3.17 -19.71
CA GLY A 22 10.62 2.35 -20.33
C GLY A 22 9.97 1.24 -19.49
N LYS A 23 10.67 0.65 -18.51
CA LYS A 23 10.08 -0.40 -17.64
C LYS A 23 9.65 0.13 -16.28
N LEU A 24 10.49 0.90 -15.60
CA LEU A 24 10.20 1.40 -14.25
C LEU A 24 8.98 2.33 -14.22
N GLY A 25 8.86 3.23 -15.20
CA GLY A 25 7.72 4.15 -15.31
C GLY A 25 6.36 3.48 -15.57
N LYS A 26 6.32 2.18 -15.89
CA LYS A 26 5.08 1.41 -16.01
C LYS A 26 4.78 0.55 -14.79
N LEU A 27 5.73 0.42 -13.88
CA LEU A 27 5.67 -0.49 -12.73
C LEU A 27 5.58 0.25 -11.40
N VAL A 28 5.93 1.53 -11.37
CA VAL A 28 5.93 2.37 -10.17
C VAL A 28 4.84 3.42 -10.29
N ASP A 29 4.13 3.62 -9.18
CA ASP A 29 3.16 4.70 -9.00
C ASP A 29 3.37 5.28 -7.59
N VAL A 30 2.91 6.50 -7.38
CA VAL A 30 2.88 7.17 -6.07
C VAL A 30 1.55 6.96 -5.34
N LYS A 31 0.62 6.25 -5.99
CA LYS A 31 -0.69 5.90 -5.44
C LYS A 31 -0.78 4.42 -5.14
N SER A 32 -1.61 4.08 -4.15
CA SER A 32 -2.03 2.71 -3.92
C SER A 32 -3.56 2.63 -3.85
N ASP A 33 -4.09 1.58 -4.46
CA ASP A 33 -5.49 1.17 -4.32
C ASP A 33 -5.65 0.00 -3.35
N TYR A 34 -4.54 -0.62 -2.91
CA TYR A 34 -4.56 -1.76 -2.02
C TYR A 34 -3.85 -1.45 -0.71
N PHE A 35 -4.50 -1.81 0.40
CA PHE A 35 -4.03 -1.54 1.74
C PHE A 35 -4.11 -2.81 2.58
N VAL A 36 -3.09 -3.05 3.41
CA VAL A 36 -3.16 -4.09 4.43
C VAL A 36 -3.38 -3.41 5.77
N VAL A 37 -4.54 -3.69 6.38
CA VAL A 37 -4.87 -3.21 7.72
C VAL A 37 -4.59 -4.33 8.71
N THR A 38 -3.67 -4.08 9.64
CA THR A 38 -3.41 -4.96 10.77
C THR A 38 -4.21 -4.46 11.98
N SER A 39 -5.02 -5.32 12.57
CA SER A 39 -5.84 -5.02 13.73
C SER A 39 -5.50 -5.97 14.86
N GLN A 40 -5.32 -5.42 16.06
CA GLN A 40 -5.11 -6.17 17.28
C GLN A 40 -6.28 -5.93 18.21
N VAL A 41 -6.94 -7.00 18.64
CA VAL A 41 -8.05 -6.93 19.59
C VAL A 41 -7.59 -7.57 20.89
N GLN A 42 -7.74 -6.84 22.00
CA GLN A 42 -7.40 -7.33 23.33
C GLN A 42 -8.68 -7.54 24.14
N PHE A 43 -8.87 -8.75 24.65
CA PHE A 43 -9.98 -9.10 25.53
C PHE A 43 -9.43 -9.81 26.78
N GLY A 44 -9.31 -9.06 27.89
CA GLY A 44 -8.65 -9.54 29.09
C GLY A 44 -7.17 -9.88 28.83
N ARG A 45 -6.81 -11.16 29.00
CA ARG A 45 -5.47 -11.69 28.72
C ARG A 45 -5.32 -12.27 27.30
N ILE A 46 -6.39 -12.31 26.52
CA ILE A 46 -6.39 -12.86 25.16
C ILE A 46 -6.11 -11.72 24.19
N THR A 47 -5.19 -11.96 23.25
CA THR A 47 -4.88 -11.08 22.14
C THR A 47 -5.18 -11.80 20.84
N VAL A 48 -5.94 -11.17 19.95
CA VAL A 48 -6.23 -11.71 18.62
C VAL A 48 -5.77 -10.70 17.57
N ASN A 49 -4.98 -11.19 16.61
CA ASN A 49 -4.48 -10.39 15.50
C ASN A 49 -5.28 -10.70 14.23
N TYR A 50 -5.60 -9.68 13.45
CA TYR A 50 -6.23 -9.81 12.14
C TYR A 50 -5.46 -8.99 11.11
N GLN A 51 -5.39 -9.50 9.89
CA GLN A 51 -4.87 -8.81 8.72
C GLN A 51 -5.97 -8.77 7.67
N SER A 52 -6.36 -7.58 7.24
CA SER A 52 -7.37 -7.38 6.21
C SER A 52 -6.75 -6.71 5.00
N MET A 53 -6.95 -7.28 3.81
CA MET A 53 -6.62 -6.60 2.57
C MET A 53 -7.84 -5.78 2.13
N ILE A 54 -7.65 -4.49 1.95
CA ILE A 54 -8.67 -3.54 1.53
C ILE A 54 -8.30 -3.03 0.14
N GLN A 55 -9.26 -3.03 -0.78
CA GLN A 55 -9.17 -2.34 -2.05
C GLN A 55 -10.00 -1.06 -1.98
N ARG A 56 -9.43 0.06 -2.41
CA ARG A 56 -10.13 1.31 -2.66
C ARG A 56 -10.45 1.43 -4.14
N SER A 57 -11.70 1.71 -4.48
CA SER A 57 -12.11 1.99 -5.86
C SER A 57 -11.66 3.39 -6.30
N ALA A 58 -11.72 3.64 -7.61
CA ALA A 58 -11.48 4.98 -8.15
C ALA A 58 -12.46 6.05 -7.62
N THR A 59 -13.64 5.65 -7.15
CA THR A 59 -14.64 6.54 -6.54
C THR A 59 -14.47 6.71 -5.03
N GLY A 60 -13.47 6.06 -4.43
CA GLY A 60 -13.15 6.15 -3.00
C GLY A 60 -13.87 5.14 -2.11
N GLU A 61 -14.70 4.25 -2.67
CA GLU A 61 -15.32 3.16 -1.92
C GLU A 61 -14.26 2.16 -1.46
N ALA A 62 -14.35 1.69 -0.22
CA ALA A 62 -13.43 0.71 0.34
C ALA A 62 -14.11 -0.67 0.49
N ARG A 63 -13.44 -1.72 0.01
CA ARG A 63 -13.92 -3.10 0.10
C ARG A 63 -12.86 -4.00 0.72
N VAL A 64 -13.26 -4.84 1.66
CA VAL A 64 -12.40 -5.91 2.18
C VAL A 64 -12.39 -7.08 1.20
N LEU A 65 -11.21 -7.41 0.67
CA LEU A 65 -11.02 -8.52 -0.28
C LEU A 65 -10.74 -9.83 0.43
N MET A 66 -9.90 -9.80 1.47
CA MET A 66 -9.54 -10.98 2.25
C MET A 66 -9.28 -10.60 3.70
N ARG A 67 -9.46 -11.57 4.59
CA ARG A 67 -9.09 -11.50 5.99
C ARG A 67 -8.30 -12.74 6.37
N ALA A 68 -7.18 -12.55 7.06
CA ALA A 68 -6.42 -13.60 7.72
C ALA A 68 -6.43 -13.31 9.22
N GLN A 69 -6.78 -14.31 10.02
CA GLN A 69 -6.60 -14.25 11.47
C GLN A 69 -5.18 -14.75 11.76
N GLY A 70 -4.40 -13.96 12.49
CA GLY A 70 -3.08 -14.36 12.97
C GLY A 70 -3.21 -15.51 13.98
N SER A 71 -2.12 -16.27 14.17
CA SER A 71 -2.08 -17.31 15.19
C SER A 71 -2.36 -16.71 16.58
N LEU A 72 -3.18 -17.42 17.37
CA LEU A 72 -3.42 -17.14 18.79
C LEU A 72 -2.16 -17.40 19.62
#